data_AF-A0A523DK70-F1
#
_entry.id   AF-A0A523DK70-F1
#
_cell.length_a   1.000
_cell.length_b   1.000
_cell.length_c   1.000
_cell.angle_alpha   90.00
_cell.angle_beta   90.00
_cell.angle_gamma   90.00
#
_symmetry.space_group_name_H-M   'P 1'
#
loop_
_entity.id
_entity.type
_entity.pdbx_description
1 polymer ?
#
loop_
_entity_poly.entity_id
_entity_poly.type
_entity_poly.pdbx_seq_one_letter_code
_entity_poly.pdbx_strand_id
1 'polypeptide(L)'
;CLIGRQLGVGSLITRVGTPANLRLFERVGIDVALSARGAAVASVLHQIDGGRSSLLAVLEEGQAKVIELTVPTEFPATALRNLGVPNGAIIGSIVRGGQVIVPRGEDRIEPGDHLLVCATGSSAEEIRELFTTGQ
;
A
#
# COMPACT_ATOMS: atom_id res chain seq x y z
N CYS A 1 -21.11 -9.25 -15.98
CA CYS A 1 -20.47 -7.92 -15.89
C CYS A 1 -20.72 -7.07 -17.12
N LEU A 2 -20.39 -7.52 -18.34
CA LEU A 2 -20.65 -6.78 -19.59
C LEU A 2 -22.12 -6.35 -19.81
N ILE A 3 -23.06 -7.27 -19.59
CA ILE A 3 -24.51 -6.96 -19.65
C ILE A 3 -24.90 -5.90 -18.60
N GLY A 4 -24.28 -5.92 -17.42
CA GLY A 4 -24.52 -4.93 -16.36
C GLY A 4 -24.03 -3.52 -16.72
N ARG A 5 -22.91 -3.40 -17.46
CA ARG A 5 -22.45 -2.10 -18.00
C ARG A 5 -23.44 -1.55 -19.01
N GLN A 6 -23.96 -2.41 -19.89
CA GLN A 6 -24.92 -2.02 -20.91
C GLN A 6 -26.27 -1.59 -20.33
N LEU A 7 -26.57 -2.00 -19.09
CA LEU A 7 -27.74 -1.61 -18.31
C LEU A 7 -27.50 -0.40 -17.39
N GLY A 8 -26.32 0.24 -17.45
CA GLY A 8 -26.05 1.50 -16.72
C GLY A 8 -25.73 1.34 -15.23
N VAL A 9 -25.29 0.17 -14.79
CA VAL A 9 -24.90 -0.06 -13.38
C VAL A 9 -23.67 0.79 -13.03
N GLY A 10 -23.77 1.57 -11.93
CA GLY A 10 -22.75 2.54 -11.50
C GLY A 10 -21.49 1.96 -10.84
N SER A 11 -21.49 0.69 -10.46
CA SER A 11 -20.30 -0.01 -9.96
C SER A 11 -20.37 -1.51 -10.21
N LEU A 12 -19.34 -2.07 -10.85
CA LEU A 12 -19.24 -3.50 -11.17
C LEU A 12 -17.98 -4.11 -10.53
N ILE A 13 -18.19 -5.03 -9.59
CA ILE A 13 -17.13 -5.80 -8.94
C ILE A 13 -17.13 -7.22 -9.52
N THR A 14 -15.99 -7.71 -10.01
CA THR A 14 -15.88 -9.08 -10.56
C THR A 14 -14.66 -9.82 -10.03
N ARG A 15 -14.79 -11.14 -9.91
CA ARG A 15 -13.66 -12.03 -9.60
C ARG A 15 -12.95 -12.45 -10.89
N VAL A 16 -11.64 -12.25 -10.97
CA VAL A 16 -10.82 -12.67 -12.12
C VAL A 16 -9.93 -13.84 -11.70
N GLY A 17 -9.95 -14.93 -12.46
CA GLY A 17 -9.17 -16.14 -12.15
C GLY A 17 -7.67 -16.01 -12.45
N THR A 18 -7.32 -15.23 -13.47
CA THR A 18 -5.92 -15.01 -13.89
C THR A 18 -5.58 -13.53 -13.79
N PRO A 19 -4.65 -13.13 -12.90
CA PRO A 19 -4.33 -11.72 -12.67
C PRO A 19 -3.79 -10.98 -13.92
N ALA A 20 -3.17 -11.69 -14.87
CA ALA A 20 -2.74 -11.11 -16.15
C ALA A 20 -3.87 -10.50 -17.00
N ASN A 21 -5.13 -10.89 -16.75
CA ASN A 21 -6.30 -10.39 -17.49
C ASN A 21 -6.98 -9.19 -16.82
N LEU A 22 -6.51 -8.72 -15.67
CA LEU A 22 -7.11 -7.60 -14.92
C LEU A 22 -7.27 -6.35 -15.80
N ARG A 23 -6.21 -5.94 -16.51
CA ARG A 23 -6.21 -4.74 -17.37
C ARG A 23 -7.17 -4.83 -18.57
N LEU A 24 -7.41 -6.02 -19.10
CA LEU A 24 -8.40 -6.24 -20.17
C LEU A 24 -9.82 -5.99 -19.67
N PHE A 25 -10.12 -6.39 -18.43
CA PHE A 25 -11.44 -6.21 -17.84
C PHE A 25 -11.68 -4.78 -17.33
N GLU A 26 -10.65 -4.09 -16.83
CA GLU A 26 -10.72 -2.66 -16.51
C GLU A 26 -11.03 -1.81 -17.75
N ARG A 27 -10.37 -2.07 -18.90
CA ARG A 27 -10.64 -1.38 -20.18
C ARG A 27 -12.05 -1.61 -20.74
N VAL A 28 -12.71 -2.69 -20.32
CA VAL A 28 -14.08 -3.04 -20.71
C VAL A 28 -15.11 -2.47 -19.72
N GLY A 29 -14.65 -1.67 -18.74
CA GLY A 29 -15.50 -0.97 -17.80
C GLY A 29 -15.80 -1.75 -16.53
N ILE A 30 -14.91 -2.60 -16.04
CA ILE A 30 -15.08 -3.20 -14.70
C ILE A 30 -14.32 -2.33 -13.70
N ASP A 31 -15.03 -1.78 -12.70
CA ASP A 31 -14.49 -0.76 -11.78
C ASP A 31 -13.51 -1.34 -10.76
N VAL A 32 -13.72 -2.60 -10.34
CA VAL A 32 -12.80 -3.30 -9.44
C VAL A 32 -12.72 -4.77 -9.83
N ALA A 33 -11.52 -5.22 -10.20
CA ALA A 33 -11.25 -6.60 -10.54
C ALA A 33 -10.35 -7.22 -9.46
N LEU A 34 -10.87 -8.22 -8.74
CA LEU A 34 -10.16 -8.87 -7.63
C LEU A 34 -9.71 -10.28 -8.05
N SER A 35 -8.43 -10.58 -7.87
CA SER A 35 -7.88 -11.93 -8.05
C SER A 35 -7.76 -12.63 -6.70
N ALA A 36 -8.55 -13.68 -6.49
CA ALA A 36 -8.48 -14.50 -5.28
C ALA A 36 -7.10 -15.12 -5.09
N ARG A 37 -6.40 -15.45 -6.18
CA ARG A 37 -5.03 -15.97 -6.14
C ARG A 37 -4.04 -14.89 -5.70
N GLY A 38 -4.19 -13.66 -6.20
CA GLY A 38 -3.38 -12.51 -5.77
C GLY A 38 -3.59 -12.19 -4.29
N ALA A 39 -4.84 -12.19 -3.83
CA ALA A 39 -5.19 -11.97 -2.43
C ALA A 39 -4.62 -13.06 -1.51
N ALA A 40 -4.63 -14.33 -1.93
CA ALA A 40 -4.04 -15.42 -1.16
C ALA A 40 -2.52 -15.28 -1.03
N VAL A 41 -1.82 -14.91 -2.12
CA VAL A 41 -0.37 -14.67 -2.09
C VAL A 41 -0.03 -13.48 -1.19
N ALA A 42 -0.76 -12.37 -1.30
CA ALA A 42 -0.58 -11.21 -0.42
C ALA A 42 -0.78 -11.59 1.06
N SER A 43 -1.80 -12.41 1.36
CA SER A 43 -2.05 -12.88 2.73
C SER A 43 -0.96 -13.79 3.29
N VAL A 44 -0.34 -14.63 2.45
CA VAL A 44 0.80 -15.48 2.85
C VAL A 44 2.05 -14.62 3.09
N LEU A 45 2.35 -13.68 2.18
CA LEU A 45 3.48 -12.77 2.34
C LEU A 45 3.35 -11.93 3.62
N HIS A 46 2.13 -11.48 3.95
CA HIS A 46 1.85 -10.76 5.20
C HIS A 46 2.22 -11.55 6.46
N GLN A 47 2.02 -12.88 6.46
CA GLN A 47 2.37 -13.74 7.60
C GLN A 47 3.87 -14.02 7.71
N ILE A 48 4.59 -13.96 6.59
CA ILE A 48 6.03 -14.28 6.54
C ILE A 48 6.88 -13.07 6.97
N ASP A 49 6.50 -11.83 6.62
CA ASP A 49 7.22 -10.60 6.99
C ASP A 49 7.05 -10.18 8.48
N GLY A 50 6.39 -11.02 9.29
CA GLY A 50 6.29 -10.81 10.75
C GLY A 50 5.49 -9.58 11.17
N GLY A 51 4.63 -9.04 10.30
CA GLY A 51 3.75 -7.89 10.61
C GLY A 51 4.46 -6.53 10.75
N ARG A 52 5.77 -6.45 10.49
CA ARG A 52 6.52 -5.17 10.54
C ARG A 52 6.38 -4.34 9.27
N SER A 53 6.16 -5.01 8.14
CA SER A 53 5.77 -4.36 6.92
C SER A 53 4.94 -5.28 6.04
N SER A 54 3.85 -4.77 5.47
CA SER A 54 2.94 -5.55 4.63
C SER A 54 2.90 -4.97 3.22
N LEU A 55 3.20 -5.78 2.21
CA LEU A 55 2.97 -5.38 0.83
C LEU A 55 1.45 -5.44 0.54
N LEU A 56 0.82 -4.27 0.46
CA LEU A 56 -0.63 -4.17 0.26
C LEU A 56 -1.01 -4.24 -1.21
N ALA A 57 -0.22 -3.61 -2.09
CA ALA A 57 -0.50 -3.63 -3.52
C ALA A 57 0.76 -3.42 -4.36
N VAL A 58 0.75 -3.96 -5.57
CA VAL A 58 1.73 -3.69 -6.62
C VAL A 58 1.00 -2.98 -7.76
N LEU A 59 1.46 -1.79 -8.11
CA LEU A 59 0.92 -0.92 -9.13
C LEU A 59 1.82 -0.98 -10.38
N GLU A 60 1.24 -0.72 -11.55
CA GLU A 60 1.98 -0.50 -12.81
C GLU A 60 3.06 -1.57 -13.09
N GLU A 61 2.68 -2.85 -13.14
CA GLU A 61 3.61 -3.97 -13.43
C GLU A 61 4.85 -4.06 -12.52
N GLY A 62 4.78 -3.52 -11.30
CA GLY A 62 5.90 -3.54 -10.35
C GLY A 62 6.70 -2.24 -10.27
N GLN A 63 6.34 -1.22 -11.06
CA GLN A 63 7.00 0.08 -11.01
C GLN A 63 6.72 0.83 -9.70
N ALA A 64 5.55 0.61 -9.10
CA ALA A 64 5.19 1.17 -7.80
C ALA A 64 4.60 0.09 -6.88
N LYS A 65 4.82 0.26 -5.58
CA LYS A 65 4.36 -0.61 -4.51
C LYS A 65 3.70 0.23 -3.43
N VAL A 66 2.61 -0.27 -2.89
CA VAL A 66 2.01 0.25 -1.67
C VAL A 66 2.36 -0.70 -0.55
N ILE A 67 3.07 -0.19 0.45
CA ILE A 67 3.52 -0.93 1.62
C ILE A 67 2.96 -0.27 2.88
N GLU A 68 2.58 -1.11 3.83
CA GLU A 68 2.33 -0.72 5.20
C GLU A 68 3.62 -0.90 6.00
N LEU A 69 4.00 0.07 6.81
CA LEU A 69 5.18 0.01 7.69
C LEU A 69 4.73 0.28 9.12
N THR A 70 5.15 -0.56 10.05
CA THR A 70 4.93 -0.33 11.48
C THR A 70 6.15 0.35 12.07
N VAL A 71 5.96 1.51 12.69
CA VAL A 71 7.05 2.28 13.30
C VAL A 71 7.49 1.59 14.60
N PRO A 72 8.80 1.30 14.78
CA PRO A 72 9.31 0.68 15.99
C PRO A 72 9.01 1.47 17.26
N THR A 73 8.91 0.77 18.40
CA THR A 73 8.71 1.37 19.72
C THR A 73 9.87 2.26 20.17
N GLU A 74 11.09 2.00 19.68
CA GLU A 74 12.27 2.82 19.97
C GLU A 74 12.42 4.03 19.05
N PHE A 75 11.54 4.23 18.06
CA PHE A 75 11.70 5.27 17.05
C PHE A 75 11.55 6.68 17.64
N PRO A 76 12.52 7.60 17.44
CA PRO A 76 12.40 8.95 17.96
C PRO A 76 11.30 9.72 17.22
N ALA A 77 10.35 10.28 17.96
CA ALA A 77 9.22 10.98 17.35
C ALA A 77 9.68 12.17 16.50
N THR A 78 9.59 12.04 15.17
CA THR A 78 10.22 12.94 14.21
C THR A 78 9.18 13.53 13.26
N ALA A 79 9.29 14.83 12.97
CA ALA A 79 8.43 15.49 12.00
C ALA A 79 8.68 14.92 10.59
N LEU A 80 7.62 14.72 9.81
CA LEU A 80 7.72 14.11 8.48
C LEU A 80 8.75 14.83 7.58
N ARG A 81 8.82 16.16 7.64
CA ARG A 81 9.80 16.95 6.87
C ARG A 81 11.26 16.64 7.20
N ASN A 82 11.54 16.17 8.42
CA ASN A 82 12.89 15.88 8.91
C ASN A 82 13.26 14.40 8.74
N LEU A 83 12.34 13.57 8.27
CA LEU A 83 12.52 12.12 8.17
C LEU A 83 13.45 11.69 7.02
N GLY A 84 13.70 12.57 6.04
CA GLY A 84 14.56 12.26 4.90
C GLY A 84 13.99 11.17 3.98
N VAL A 85 12.68 11.22 3.70
CA VAL A 85 12.00 10.27 2.81
C VAL A 85 12.69 10.23 1.43
N PRO A 86 13.06 9.05 0.91
CA PRO A 86 13.78 8.94 -0.36
C PRO A 86 12.95 9.44 -1.53
N ASN A 87 13.63 9.97 -2.56
CA ASN A 87 12.99 10.40 -3.79
C ASN A 87 12.34 9.19 -4.48
N GLY A 88 11.00 9.21 -4.60
CA GLY A 88 10.24 8.08 -5.12
C GLY A 88 9.51 7.27 -4.04
N ALA A 89 9.50 7.72 -2.79
CA ALA A 89 8.57 7.25 -1.76
C ALA A 89 7.69 8.40 -1.23
N ILE A 90 6.43 8.09 -0.95
CA ILE A 90 5.43 9.04 -0.43
C ILE A 90 4.67 8.37 0.70
N ILE A 91 4.69 8.98 1.88
CA ILE A 91 3.85 8.57 3.01
C ILE A 91 2.46 9.18 2.78
N GLY A 92 1.49 8.33 2.44
CA GLY A 92 0.13 8.74 2.12
C GLY A 92 -0.78 8.88 3.33
N SER A 93 -0.56 8.09 4.39
CA SER A 93 -1.29 8.22 5.64
C SER A 93 -0.55 7.65 6.85
N ILE A 94 -0.88 8.18 8.03
CA ILE A 94 -0.48 7.66 9.34
C ILE A 94 -1.74 7.10 10.00
N VAL A 95 -1.71 5.86 10.46
CA VAL A 95 -2.80 5.23 11.20
C VAL A 95 -2.38 5.11 12.65
N ARG A 96 -3.05 5.87 13.52
CA ARG A 96 -2.77 5.94 14.96
C ARG A 96 -4.05 5.69 15.73
N GLY A 97 -4.05 4.67 16.60
CA GLY A 97 -5.22 4.34 17.42
C GLY A 97 -6.51 4.08 16.62
N GLY A 98 -6.39 3.56 15.39
CA GLY A 98 -7.52 3.32 14.49
C GLY A 98 -8.03 4.55 13.73
N GLN A 99 -7.39 5.71 13.88
CA GLN A 99 -7.68 6.91 13.09
C GLN A 99 -6.67 7.09 11.96
N VAL A 100 -7.17 7.44 10.77
CA VAL A 100 -6.35 7.76 9.60
C VAL A 100 -6.07 9.26 9.58
N ILE A 101 -4.79 9.61 9.56
CA ILE A 101 -4.27 10.97 9.52
C ILE A 101 -3.57 11.15 8.18
N VAL A 102 -3.97 12.19 7.42
CA VAL A 102 -3.27 12.57 6.19
C VAL A 102 -2.10 13.48 6.57
N PRO A 103 -0.85 13.00 6.47
CA PRO A 103 0.28 13.69 7.05
C PRO A 103 0.65 14.93 6.23
N ARG A 104 1.05 15.96 6.95
CA ARG A 104 1.66 17.19 6.48
C ARG A 104 3.11 17.21 6.96
N GLY A 105 3.93 18.11 6.40
CA GLY A 105 5.35 18.21 6.79
C GLY A 105 5.60 18.49 8.28
N GLU A 106 4.60 19.03 8.98
CA GLU A 106 4.64 19.31 10.42
C GLU A 106 4.19 18.13 11.30
N ASP A 107 3.47 17.16 10.72
CA ASP A 107 2.99 16.01 11.48
C ASP A 107 4.16 15.12 11.89
N ARG A 108 4.11 14.64 13.14
CA ARG A 108 5.15 13.82 13.73
C ARG A 108 4.75 12.36 13.67
N ILE A 109 5.69 11.56 13.17
CA ILE A 109 5.60 10.10 13.23
C ILE A 109 5.96 9.70 14.65
N GLU A 110 5.10 8.89 15.28
CA GLU A 110 5.27 8.41 16.64
C GLU A 110 5.52 6.89 16.68
N PRO A 111 6.18 6.39 17.73
CA PRO A 111 6.34 4.96 17.93
C PRO A 111 4.99 4.22 17.91
N GLY A 112 4.93 3.11 17.18
CA GLY A 112 3.72 2.30 17.05
C GLY A 112 2.70 2.82 16.02
N ASP A 113 3.01 3.89 15.29
CA ASP A 113 2.21 4.29 14.13
C ASP A 113 2.29 3.25 13.01
N HIS A 114 1.20 3.08 12.26
CA HIS A 114 1.22 2.35 10.99
C HIS A 114 1.20 3.34 9.83
N LEU A 115 2.21 3.27 8.97
CA LEU A 115 2.38 4.17 7.84
C LEU A 115 1.98 3.46 6.56
N LEU A 116 1.16 4.13 5.75
CA LEU A 116 0.80 3.70 4.42
C LEU A 116 1.67 4.46 3.42
N VAL A 117 2.56 3.74 2.74
CA VAL A 117 3.59 4.32 1.88
C VAL A 117 3.43 3.82 0.46
N CYS A 118 3.43 4.74 -0.50
CA CYS A 118 3.56 4.41 -1.91
C CYS A 118 4.99 4.71 -2.34
N ALA A 119 5.70 3.71 -2.86
CA ALA A 119 7.09 3.88 -3.29
C ALA A 119 7.36 3.16 -4.61
N THR A 120 8.38 3.62 -5.34
CA THR A 120 8.90 2.86 -6.47
C THR A 120 9.51 1.54 -6.00
N GLY A 121 9.65 0.57 -6.92
CA GLY A 121 10.19 -0.76 -6.59
C GLY A 121 11.53 -0.74 -5.84
N SER A 122 12.42 0.20 -6.15
CA SER A 122 13.72 0.40 -5.48
C SER A 122 13.59 1.18 -4.16
N SER A 123 12.81 2.27 -4.15
CA SER A 123 12.66 3.11 -2.96
C SER A 123 11.85 2.45 -1.83
N ALA A 124 11.10 1.39 -2.14
CA ALA A 124 10.35 0.61 -1.15
C ALA A 124 11.26 -0.09 -0.12
N GLU A 125 12.45 -0.54 -0.55
CA GLU A 125 13.42 -1.14 0.37
C GLU A 125 14.17 -0.06 1.16
N GLU A 126 14.56 1.05 0.52
CA GLU A 126 15.20 2.20 1.21
C GLU A 126 14.33 2.73 2.36
N ILE A 127 13.03 2.89 2.15
CA ILE A 127 12.14 3.36 3.21
C ILE A 127 11.92 2.29 4.30
N ARG A 128 11.98 0.99 3.97
CA ARG A 128 11.92 -0.08 4.96
C ARG A 128 13.14 -0.05 5.89
N GLU A 129 14.33 0.21 5.34
CA GLU A 129 15.56 0.32 6.13
C GLU A 129 15.49 1.48 7.14
N LEU A 130 14.93 2.63 6.75
CA LEU A 130 14.74 3.79 7.65
C LEU A 130 13.94 3.46 8.92
N PHE A 131 13.00 2.52 8.85
CA PHE A 131 12.19 2.10 9.99
C PHE A 131 12.61 0.76 10.60
N THR A 132 13.63 0.09 10.05
CA THR A 132 14.15 -1.18 10.60
C THR A 132 15.38 -0.94 11.48
N THR A 133 16.20 0.05 11.14
CA THR A 133 17.37 0.43 11.92
C THR A 133 16.99 1.50 12.93
N GLY A 134 16.72 1.10 14.17
CA GLY A 134 16.62 2.03 15.28
C GLY A 134 17.91 2.87 15.38
N GLN A 135 17.77 4.18 15.17
CA GLN A 135 18.70 5.17 15.69
C GLN A 135 18.09 5.80 16.94
#